data_AF-A0A0C3NAA0-F1
#
_entry.id   AF-A0A0C3NAA0-F1
#
_cell.length_a   1.000
_cell.length_b   1.000
_cell.length_c   1.000
_cell.angle_alpha   90.00
_cell.angle_beta   90.00
_cell.angle_gamma   90.00
#
_symmetry.space_group_name_H-M   'P 1'
#
loop_
_entity.id
_entity.type
_entity.pdbx_description
1 polymer ?
#
loop_
_entity_poly.entity_id
_entity_poly.type
_entity_poly.pdbx_seq_one_letter_code
_entity_poly.pdbx_strand_id
1 'polypeptide(L)'
;MFKAGQPNPYDEIVANTTDENLTSENWEMILNLCDKVVEEKEQGARNVIAAILRRLTHRTSNVQLYTLTLAESLTKNCGVELHREIASRAFTQGLEKLITDRNTHDKVRRRALSLIAEWTSDFEKDPSLGIMEECYDSLKSKGYKFETPNEPPPPDVDDEVRRREEEELQRVLEMSMHDKGGRGGQWNQYSLAS
;
A
#
# COMPACT_ATOMS: atom_id res chain seq x y z
N MET A 1 18.82 -25.02 -10.88
CA MET A 1 19.78 -24.20 -11.68
C MET A 1 19.22 -22.79 -11.77
N PHE A 2 19.81 -21.83 -11.04
CA PHE A 2 19.49 -20.41 -11.19
C PHE A 2 20.11 -19.91 -12.50
N LYS A 3 19.30 -19.49 -13.46
CA LYS A 3 19.79 -18.82 -14.68
C LYS A 3 20.21 -17.40 -14.33
N ALA A 4 21.46 -17.23 -13.89
CA ALA A 4 22.10 -15.91 -13.82
C ALA A 4 22.39 -15.46 -15.26
N GLY A 5 21.59 -14.53 -15.80
CA GLY A 5 21.87 -13.94 -17.11
C GLY A 5 20.67 -13.41 -17.90
N GLN A 6 19.42 -13.65 -17.49
CA GLN A 6 18.27 -13.00 -18.11
C GLN A 6 17.87 -11.75 -17.31
N PRO A 7 17.73 -10.58 -17.96
CA PRO A 7 17.21 -9.39 -17.29
C PRO A 7 15.80 -9.69 -16.78
N ASN A 8 15.52 -9.30 -15.53
CA ASN A 8 14.20 -9.54 -14.95
C ASN A 8 13.20 -8.57 -15.61
N PRO A 9 12.08 -9.05 -16.17
CA PRO A 9 11.14 -8.21 -16.92
C PRO A 9 10.47 -7.11 -16.06
N TYR A 10 10.58 -7.19 -14.73
CA TYR A 10 10.05 -6.20 -13.80
C TYR A 10 11.07 -5.12 -13.42
N ASP A 11 12.36 -5.27 -13.76
CA ASP A 11 13.40 -4.34 -13.33
C ASP A 11 13.12 -2.89 -13.75
N GLU A 12 12.84 -2.69 -15.03
CA GLU A 12 12.56 -1.36 -15.57
C GLU A 12 11.22 -0.81 -15.06
N ILE A 13 10.18 -1.66 -14.98
CA ILE A 13 8.85 -1.24 -14.54
C ILE A 13 8.88 -0.80 -13.07
N VAL A 14 9.55 -1.58 -12.19
CA VAL A 14 9.71 -1.24 -10.78
C VAL A 14 10.58 0.01 -10.62
N ALA A 15 11.65 0.16 -11.40
CA ALA A 15 12.49 1.35 -11.38
C ALA A 15 11.70 2.61 -11.73
N ASN A 16 10.88 2.57 -12.79
CA ASN A 16 10.03 3.69 -13.20
C ASN A 16 8.93 3.99 -12.17
N THR A 17 8.31 2.96 -11.59
CA THR A 17 7.27 3.10 -10.56
C THR A 17 7.80 3.73 -9.27
N THR A 18 9.10 3.60 -9.01
CA THR A 18 9.79 4.08 -7.81
C THR A 18 10.90 5.07 -8.15
N ASP A 19 10.71 5.84 -9.22
CA ASP A 19 11.72 6.76 -9.71
C ASP A 19 11.96 7.91 -8.72
N GLU A 20 13.21 8.37 -8.63
CA GLU A 20 13.58 9.41 -7.65
C GLU A 20 13.07 10.81 -8.03
N ASN A 21 12.67 11.01 -9.29
CA ASN A 21 12.12 12.27 -9.78
C ASN A 21 10.60 12.38 -9.58
N LEU A 22 9.94 11.33 -9.07
CA LEU A 22 8.52 11.37 -8.74
C LEU A 22 8.27 12.34 -7.58
N THR A 23 7.32 13.25 -7.77
CA THR A 23 6.88 14.21 -6.73
C THR A 23 5.99 13.56 -5.67
N SER A 24 5.34 12.44 -6.01
CA SER A 24 4.48 11.62 -5.15
C SER A 24 4.35 10.20 -5.73
N GLU A 25 3.73 9.29 -4.99
CA GLU A 25 3.40 7.96 -5.49
C GLU A 25 2.57 8.03 -6.77
N ASN A 26 2.99 7.28 -7.80
CA ASN A 26 2.20 7.11 -9.02
C ASN A 26 1.31 5.88 -8.88
N TRP A 27 0.10 6.08 -8.36
CA TRP A 27 -0.88 5.01 -8.13
C TRP A 27 -1.31 4.29 -9.40
N GLU A 28 -1.34 4.96 -10.54
CA GLU A 28 -1.63 4.33 -11.83
C GLU A 28 -0.56 3.27 -12.17
N MET A 29 0.72 3.62 -12.07
CA MET A 29 1.81 2.66 -12.29
C MET A 29 1.81 1.51 -11.28
N ILE A 30 1.54 1.81 -10.01
CA ILE A 30 1.45 0.80 -8.94
C ILE A 30 0.34 -0.20 -9.22
N LEU A 31 -0.86 0.26 -9.55
CA LEU A 31 -2.01 -0.62 -9.80
C LEU A 31 -1.84 -1.43 -11.09
N ASN A 32 -1.36 -0.81 -12.17
CA ASN A 32 -1.04 -1.53 -13.40
C ASN A 32 0.01 -2.64 -13.17
N LEU A 33 0.98 -2.39 -12.27
CA LEU A 33 1.95 -3.40 -11.88
C LEU A 33 1.33 -4.52 -11.06
N CYS A 34 0.39 -4.22 -10.17
CA CYS A 34 -0.37 -5.23 -9.43
C CYS A 34 -1.15 -6.15 -10.38
N ASP A 35 -1.88 -5.58 -11.34
CA ASP A 35 -2.64 -6.33 -12.34
C ASP A 35 -1.74 -7.29 -13.14
N LYS A 36 -0.57 -6.78 -13.59
CA LYS A 36 0.42 -7.59 -14.30
C LYS A 36 0.92 -8.78 -13.46
N VAL A 37 1.18 -8.56 -12.18
CA VAL A 37 1.62 -9.63 -11.27
C VAL A 37 0.53 -10.68 -11.07
N VAL A 38 -0.73 -10.25 -10.96
CA VAL A 38 -1.88 -11.15 -10.83
C VAL A 38 -2.06 -12.01 -12.09
N GLU A 39 -1.89 -11.43 -13.27
CA GLU A 39 -1.95 -12.15 -14.55
C GLU A 39 -0.86 -13.23 -14.66
N GLU A 40 0.37 -12.91 -14.24
CA GLU A 40 1.54 -13.81 -14.33
C GLU A 40 1.72 -14.75 -13.13
N LYS A 41 0.85 -14.65 -12.10
CA LYS A 41 0.80 -15.52 -10.92
C LYS A 41 2.16 -15.69 -10.24
N GLU A 42 2.58 -16.93 -9.96
CA GLU A 42 3.82 -17.27 -9.24
C GLU A 42 5.08 -16.69 -9.92
N GLN A 43 5.11 -16.67 -11.26
CA GLN A 43 6.26 -16.14 -11.98
C GLN A 43 6.34 -14.60 -11.87
N GLY A 44 5.18 -13.94 -11.91
CA GLY A 44 5.08 -12.50 -11.66
C GLY A 44 5.50 -12.13 -10.24
N ALA A 45 4.96 -12.84 -9.25
CA ALA A 45 5.29 -12.66 -7.83
C ALA A 45 6.79 -12.78 -7.56
N ARG A 46 7.43 -13.86 -8.03
CA ARG A 46 8.87 -14.06 -7.84
C ARG A 46 9.71 -12.96 -8.49
N ASN A 47 9.34 -12.56 -9.70
CA ASN A 47 10.10 -11.56 -10.44
C ASN A 47 9.94 -10.16 -9.84
N VAL A 48 8.72 -9.75 -9.47
CA VAL A 48 8.49 -8.43 -8.88
C VAL A 48 9.18 -8.29 -7.52
N ILE A 49 9.14 -9.33 -6.68
CA ILE A 49 9.81 -9.31 -5.37
C ILE A 49 11.33 -9.24 -5.53
N ALA A 50 11.90 -9.93 -6.51
CA ALA A 50 13.33 -9.82 -6.81
C ALA A 50 13.73 -8.40 -7.26
N ALA A 51 12.89 -7.71 -8.04
CA ALA A 51 13.11 -6.33 -8.46
C ALA A 51 12.96 -5.34 -7.29
N ILE A 52 11.96 -5.54 -6.43
CA ILE A 52 11.76 -4.78 -5.19
C ILE A 52 12.97 -4.89 -4.27
N LEU A 53 13.50 -6.10 -4.06
CA LEU A 53 14.68 -6.31 -3.20
C LEU A 53 15.90 -5.54 -3.70
N ARG A 54 16.12 -5.50 -5.02
CA ARG A 54 17.17 -4.66 -5.61
C ARG A 54 16.90 -3.18 -5.32
N ARG A 55 15.66 -2.74 -5.50
CA ARG A 55 15.28 -1.33 -5.35
C ARG A 55 15.34 -0.83 -3.90
N LEU A 56 15.09 -1.69 -2.90
CA LEU A 56 15.25 -1.35 -1.47
C LEU A 56 16.70 -1.00 -1.10
N THR A 57 17.69 -1.46 -1.87
CA THR A 57 19.11 -1.12 -1.64
C THR A 57 19.53 0.24 -2.22
N HIS A 58 18.59 1.00 -2.80
CA HIS A 58 18.88 2.30 -3.39
C HIS A 58 19.34 3.34 -2.35
N ARG A 59 20.24 4.24 -2.75
CA ARG A 59 20.81 5.29 -1.87
C ARG A 59 19.80 6.35 -1.42
N THR A 60 18.78 6.59 -2.23
CA THR A 60 17.79 7.65 -2.02
C THR A 60 16.64 7.13 -1.15
N SER A 61 16.37 7.78 -0.02
CA SER A 61 15.29 7.37 0.90
C SER A 61 13.90 7.42 0.27
N ASN A 62 13.64 8.38 -0.63
CA ASN A 62 12.35 8.48 -1.33
C ASN A 62 12.07 7.23 -2.17
N VAL A 63 13.08 6.74 -2.88
CA VAL A 63 12.99 5.50 -3.66
C VAL A 63 12.66 4.31 -2.77
N GLN A 64 13.32 4.21 -1.61
CA GLN A 64 13.04 3.15 -0.65
C GLN A 64 11.60 3.25 -0.11
N LEU A 65 11.11 4.46 0.18
CA LEU A 65 9.73 4.69 0.61
C LEU A 65 8.72 4.28 -0.47
N TYR A 66 8.89 4.73 -1.71
CA TYR A 66 8.01 4.35 -2.82
C TYR A 66 8.04 2.83 -3.05
N THR A 67 9.20 2.20 -2.89
CA THR A 67 9.34 0.74 -3.00
C THR A 67 8.58 0.01 -1.89
N LEU A 68 8.61 0.52 -0.66
CA LEU A 68 7.83 -0.03 0.45
C LEU A 68 6.32 0.15 0.23
N THR A 69 5.87 1.30 -0.29
CA THR A 69 4.46 1.52 -0.66
C THR A 69 4.02 0.60 -1.80
N LEU A 70 4.89 0.35 -2.79
CA LEU A 70 4.63 -0.63 -3.83
C LEU A 70 4.48 -2.04 -3.25
N ALA A 71 5.38 -2.45 -2.34
CA ALA A 71 5.32 -3.77 -1.71
C ALA A 71 4.02 -3.96 -0.91
N GLU A 72 3.60 -2.96 -0.15
CA GLU A 72 2.31 -2.95 0.55
C GLU A 72 1.13 -3.09 -0.42
N SER A 73 1.13 -2.30 -1.49
CA SER A 73 0.06 -2.33 -2.50
C SER A 73 -0.04 -3.70 -3.15
N LEU A 74 1.09 -4.31 -3.50
CA LEU A 74 1.14 -5.67 -4.02
C LEU A 74 0.56 -6.68 -3.00
N THR A 75 0.91 -6.59 -1.72
CA THR A 75 0.36 -7.50 -0.70
C THR A 75 -1.15 -7.40 -0.54
N LYS A 76 -1.73 -6.22 -0.76
CA LYS A 76 -3.17 -5.97 -0.64
C LYS A 76 -3.96 -6.38 -1.89
N ASN A 77 -3.31 -6.39 -3.06
CA ASN A 77 -3.99 -6.64 -4.34
C ASN A 77 -3.68 -8.01 -4.96
N CYS A 78 -2.58 -8.65 -4.59
CA CYS A 78 -2.17 -9.95 -5.12
C CYS A 78 -2.53 -11.11 -4.16
N GLY A 79 -2.57 -12.31 -4.72
CA GLY A 79 -2.90 -13.54 -4.00
C GLY A 79 -1.75 -14.15 -3.20
N VAL A 80 -2.00 -15.36 -2.71
CA VAL A 80 -1.10 -16.15 -1.84
C VAL A 80 0.28 -16.37 -2.45
N GLU A 81 0.40 -16.40 -3.78
CA GLU A 81 1.68 -16.50 -4.49
C GLU A 81 2.64 -15.37 -4.12
N LEU A 82 2.12 -14.14 -4.01
CA LEU A 82 2.92 -13.00 -3.56
C LEU A 82 3.18 -13.06 -2.06
N HIS A 83 2.18 -13.43 -1.26
CA HIS A 83 2.35 -13.53 0.21
C HIS A 83 3.48 -14.49 0.58
N ARG A 84 3.62 -15.61 -0.15
CA ARG A 84 4.75 -16.56 0.02
C ARG A 84 6.11 -15.94 -0.31
N GLU A 85 6.20 -15.11 -1.34
CA GLU A 85 7.45 -14.44 -1.70
C GLU A 85 7.80 -13.31 -0.70
N ILE A 86 6.79 -12.62 -0.14
CA ILE A 86 6.96 -11.62 0.94
C ILE A 86 7.37 -12.31 2.24
N ALA A 87 6.77 -13.45 2.59
CA ALA A 87 7.18 -14.27 3.72
C ALA A 87 8.40 -15.16 3.42
N SER A 88 9.20 -14.84 2.40
CA SER A 88 10.41 -15.60 2.08
C SER A 88 11.60 -15.16 2.94
N ARG A 89 12.58 -16.05 3.13
CA ARG A 89 13.87 -15.71 3.78
C ARG A 89 14.60 -14.58 3.06
N ALA A 90 14.55 -14.55 1.72
CA ALA A 90 15.23 -13.54 0.93
C ALA A 90 14.65 -12.14 1.19
N PHE A 91 13.32 -12.04 1.26
CA PHE A 91 12.64 -10.76 1.49
C PHE A 91 12.81 -10.28 2.93
N THR A 92 12.54 -11.14 3.91
CA THR A 92 12.67 -10.81 5.34
C THR A 92 14.09 -10.42 5.73
N GLN A 93 15.12 -11.11 5.22
CA GLN A 93 16.53 -10.71 5.43
C GLN A 93 16.85 -9.37 4.75
N GLY A 94 16.25 -9.09 3.59
CA GLY A 94 16.36 -7.80 2.91
C GLY A 94 15.81 -6.66 3.77
N LEU A 95 14.64 -6.84 4.37
CA LEU A 95 14.04 -5.88 5.30
C LEU A 95 14.87 -5.72 6.59
N GLU A 96 15.33 -6.82 7.17
CA GLU A 96 16.16 -6.79 8.37
C GLU A 96 17.47 -6.02 8.11
N LYS A 97 18.11 -6.25 6.96
CA LYS A 97 19.29 -5.49 6.53
C LYS A 97 18.96 -4.00 6.35
N LEU A 98 17.84 -3.67 5.71
CA LEU A 98 17.39 -2.29 5.55
C LEU A 98 17.18 -1.60 6.91
N ILE A 99 16.58 -2.27 7.88
CA ILE A 99 16.27 -1.72 9.22
C ILE A 99 17.52 -1.56 10.07
N THR A 100 18.43 -2.53 10.00
CA THR A 100 19.67 -2.58 10.80
C THR A 100 20.81 -1.75 10.22
N ASP A 101 20.71 -1.32 8.96
CA ASP A 101 21.66 -0.38 8.38
C ASP A 101 21.59 0.98 9.09
N ARG A 102 22.77 1.45 9.50
CA ARG A 102 22.98 2.71 10.21
C ARG A 102 22.69 3.92 9.32
N ASN A 103 22.80 3.77 7.99
CA ASN A 103 22.58 4.84 7.03
C ASN A 103 21.12 4.93 6.57
N THR A 104 20.27 3.97 6.94
CA THR A 104 18.85 4.01 6.58
C THR A 104 18.16 5.17 7.30
N HIS A 105 17.44 5.97 6.52
CA HIS A 105 16.66 7.10 7.01
C HIS A 105 15.56 6.64 7.97
N ASP A 106 15.34 7.38 9.07
CA ASP A 106 14.39 6.98 10.12
C ASP A 106 12.97 6.74 9.62
N LYS A 107 12.47 7.57 8.69
CA LYS A 107 11.17 7.36 8.03
C LYS A 107 11.07 6.00 7.31
N VAL A 108 12.12 5.59 6.60
CA VAL A 108 12.17 4.29 5.91
C VAL A 108 12.15 3.17 6.93
N ARG A 109 12.97 3.29 7.98
CA ARG A 109 13.03 2.30 9.07
C ARG A 109 11.67 2.12 9.74
N ARG A 110 10.99 3.21 10.11
CA ARG A 110 9.66 3.17 10.72
C ARG A 110 8.63 2.56 9.78
N ARG A 111 8.64 2.93 8.49
CA ARG A 111 7.72 2.36 7.50
C ARG A 111 7.93 0.85 7.34
N ALA A 112 9.17 0.40 7.23
CA ALA A 112 9.50 -1.02 7.13
C ALA A 112 9.05 -1.80 8.38
N LEU A 113 9.31 -1.27 9.59
CA LEU A 113 8.83 -1.89 10.84
C LEU A 113 7.30 -1.97 10.89
N SER A 114 6.59 -0.90 10.51
CA SER A 114 5.13 -0.88 10.44
C SER A 114 4.59 -1.97 9.50
N LEU A 115 5.19 -2.13 8.32
CA LEU A 115 4.77 -3.16 7.36
C LEU A 115 5.03 -4.57 7.86
N ILE A 116 6.16 -4.81 8.54
CA ILE A 116 6.45 -6.13 9.15
C ILE A 116 5.38 -6.45 10.21
N ALA A 117 4.98 -5.49 11.04
CA ALA A 117 3.91 -5.69 12.02
C ALA A 117 2.55 -6.00 11.35
N GLU A 118 2.19 -5.25 10.31
CA GLU A 118 0.97 -5.47 9.53
C GLU A 118 0.96 -6.86 8.90
N TRP A 119 2.02 -7.24 8.18
CA TRP A 119 2.13 -8.55 7.54
C TRP A 119 2.18 -9.71 8.53
N THR A 120 2.79 -9.53 9.71
CA THR A 120 2.76 -10.55 10.77
C THR A 120 1.33 -10.80 11.24
N SER A 121 0.54 -9.74 11.42
CA SER A 121 -0.87 -9.86 11.78
C SER A 121 -1.72 -10.47 10.66
N ASP A 122 -1.46 -10.10 9.40
CA ASP A 122 -2.22 -10.60 8.26
C ASP A 122 -1.95 -12.10 7.99
N PHE A 123 -0.71 -12.54 8.25
CA PHE A 123 -0.27 -13.90 7.95
C PHE A 123 -0.39 -14.88 9.13
N GLU A 124 -0.83 -14.43 10.32
CA GLU A 124 -0.93 -15.24 11.55
C GLU A 124 -1.71 -16.56 11.36
N LYS A 125 -2.70 -16.56 10.45
CA LYS A 125 -3.56 -17.73 10.19
C LYS A 125 -2.92 -18.80 9.31
N ASP A 126 -1.82 -18.50 8.61
CA ASP A 126 -1.15 -19.44 7.71
C ASP A 126 0.25 -19.79 8.24
N PRO A 127 0.44 -21.01 8.81
CA PRO A 127 1.73 -21.45 9.31
C PRO A 127 2.85 -21.49 8.26
N SER A 128 2.51 -21.54 6.96
CA SER A 128 3.52 -21.53 5.89
C SER A 128 4.19 -20.17 5.71
N LEU A 129 3.61 -19.11 6.27
CA LEU A 129 4.09 -17.73 6.21
C LEU A 129 4.79 -17.27 7.50
N GLY A 130 5.01 -18.18 8.46
CA GLY A 130 5.59 -17.88 9.78
C GLY A 130 7.00 -17.28 9.80
N ILE A 131 7.72 -17.29 8.66
CA ILE A 131 9.03 -16.63 8.54
C ILE A 131 8.90 -15.11 8.75
N MET A 132 7.75 -14.50 8.45
CA MET A 132 7.51 -13.09 8.75
C MET A 132 7.46 -12.84 10.27
N GLU A 133 6.81 -13.74 11.02
CA GLU A 133 6.76 -13.70 12.49
C GLU A 133 8.16 -13.86 13.10
N GLU A 134 8.96 -14.82 12.59
CA GLU A 134 10.37 -14.98 13.01
C GLU A 134 11.17 -13.68 12.82
N CYS A 135 10.96 -12.97 11.71
CA CYS A 135 11.59 -11.68 11.42
C CYS A 135 11.14 -10.59 12.42
N TYR A 136 9.84 -10.51 12.68
CA TYR A 136 9.26 -9.59 13.66
C TYR A 136 9.86 -9.80 15.05
N ASP A 137 9.90 -11.05 15.53
CA ASP A 137 10.42 -11.40 16.85
C ASP A 137 11.94 -11.18 16.95
N SER A 138 12.69 -11.49 15.89
CA SER A 138 14.12 -11.18 15.81
C SER A 138 14.37 -9.68 16.01
N LEU A 139 13.67 -8.82 15.28
CA LEU A 139 13.81 -7.37 15.40
C LEU A 139 13.35 -6.84 16.76
N LYS A 140 12.26 -7.39 17.31
CA LYS A 140 11.77 -7.05 18.65
C LYS A 140 12.80 -7.40 19.72
N SER A 141 13.44 -8.57 19.63
CA SER A 141 14.51 -8.99 20.55
C SER A 141 15.75 -8.09 20.49
N LYS A 142 16.00 -7.46 19.33
CA LYS A 142 17.07 -6.46 19.11
C LYS A 142 16.72 -5.07 19.62
N GLY A 143 15.51 -4.88 20.16
CA GLY A 143 15.05 -3.62 20.76
C GLY A 143 14.39 -2.64 19.78
N TYR A 144 14.05 -3.07 18.57
CA TYR A 144 13.26 -2.24 17.65
C TYR A 144 11.81 -2.14 18.13
N LYS A 145 11.27 -0.92 18.08
CA LYS A 145 9.88 -0.63 18.44
C LYS A 145 9.02 -0.62 17.19
N PHE A 146 7.97 -1.43 17.21
CA PHE A 146 6.93 -1.45 16.20
C PHE A 146 5.87 -0.43 16.63
N GLU A 147 6.08 0.83 16.26
CA GLU A 147 5.10 1.88 16.51
C GLU A 147 3.92 1.66 15.56
N THR A 148 2.77 1.27 16.10
CA THR A 148 1.50 1.44 15.38
C THR A 148 1.25 2.94 15.29
N PRO A 149 0.89 3.49 14.10
CA PRO A 149 0.38 4.85 14.03
C PRO A 149 -0.74 4.99 15.04
N ASN A 150 -0.49 5.74 16.11
CA ASN A 150 -1.52 6.09 17.07
C ASN A 150 -2.36 7.12 16.35
N GLU A 151 -3.36 6.67 15.59
CA GLU A 151 -4.36 7.57 15.05
C GLU A 151 -4.93 8.34 16.25
N PRO A 152 -4.82 9.68 16.27
CA PRO A 152 -5.40 10.43 17.36
C PRO A 152 -6.87 10.00 17.46
N PRO A 153 -7.39 9.76 18.68
CA PRO A 153 -8.79 9.45 18.83
C PRO A 153 -9.59 10.52 18.07
N PRO A 154 -10.68 10.14 17.38
CA PRO A 154 -11.52 11.11 16.70
C PRO A 154 -11.77 12.30 17.64
N PRO A 155 -11.66 13.54 17.16
CA PRO A 155 -11.91 14.69 18.02
C PRO A 155 -13.27 14.52 18.69
N ASP A 156 -13.35 14.80 20.00
CA ASP A 156 -14.62 14.79 20.71
C ASP A 156 -15.55 15.81 20.03
N VAL A 157 -16.51 15.30 19.25
CA VAL A 157 -17.56 16.13 18.66
C VAL A 157 -18.60 16.38 19.75
N ASP A 158 -18.84 17.65 20.05
CA ASP A 158 -19.89 18.08 20.99
C ASP A 158 -21.21 17.40 20.61
N ASP A 159 -21.88 16.75 21.56
CA ASP A 159 -23.12 16.02 21.33
C ASP A 159 -24.24 16.94 20.76
N GLU A 160 -24.20 18.25 21.02
CA GLU A 160 -25.10 19.21 20.37
C GLU A 160 -24.79 19.43 18.89
N VAL A 161 -23.51 19.45 18.52
CA VAL A 161 -23.09 19.60 17.12
C VAL A 161 -23.45 18.34 16.33
N ARG A 162 -23.16 17.15 16.88
CA ARG A 162 -23.51 15.87 16.25
C ARG A 162 -25.02 15.76 15.99
N ARG A 163 -25.84 16.12 16.98
CA ARG A 163 -27.31 16.12 16.85
C ARG A 163 -27.78 17.10 15.78
N ARG A 164 -27.20 18.30 15.72
CA ARG A 164 -27.54 19.29 14.68
C ARG A 164 -27.16 18.79 13.29
N GLU A 165 -25.98 18.21 13.13
CA GLU A 165 -25.51 17.64 11.85
C GLU A 165 -26.42 16.47 11.42
N GLU A 166 -26.83 15.61 12.35
CA GLU A 166 -27.79 14.52 12.10
C GLU A 166 -29.16 15.05 11.67
N GLU A 167 -29.68 16.08 12.37
CA GLU A 167 -30.95 16.74 12.02
C GLU A 167 -30.88 17.42 10.65
N GLU A 168 -29.77 18.09 10.34
CA GLU A 168 -29.53 18.72 9.05
C GLU A 168 -29.44 17.68 7.93
N LEU A 169 -28.71 16.58 8.15
CA LEU A 169 -28.60 15.47 7.23
C LEU A 169 -29.98 14.85 6.97
N GLN A 170 -30.77 14.64 8.03
CA GLN A 170 -32.12 14.08 7.91
C GLN A 170 -33.04 15.02 7.13
N ARG A 171 -32.96 16.33 7.37
CA ARG A 171 -33.71 17.34 6.61
C ARG A 171 -33.30 17.36 5.13
N VAL A 172 -32.00 17.27 4.82
CA VAL A 172 -31.50 17.23 3.43
C VAL A 172 -31.95 15.96 2.72
N LEU A 173 -31.88 14.81 3.38
CA LEU A 173 -32.38 13.53 2.85
C LEU A 173 -33.89 13.59 2.60
N GLU A 174 -34.66 14.18 3.51
CA GLU A 174 -36.10 14.38 3.34
C GLU A 174 -36.44 15.33 2.19
N MET A 175 -35.70 16.44 2.06
CA MET A 175 -35.81 17.36 0.91
C MET A 175 -35.48 16.65 -0.40
N SER A 176 -34.45 15.79 -0.43
CA SER A 176 -34.10 14.99 -1.60
C SER A 176 -35.12 13.91 -1.93
N MET A 177 -35.79 13.32 -0.93
CA MET A 177 -36.84 12.33 -1.12
C MET A 177 -38.12 12.94 -1.71
N HIS A 178 -38.41 14.21 -1.38
CA HIS A 178 -39.57 14.94 -1.89
C HIS A 178 -39.28 15.72 -3.18
N ASP A 179 -38.02 15.92 -3.54
CA ASP A 179 -37.61 16.38 -4.87
C ASP A 179 -37.80 15.26 -5.90
N LYS A 180 -39.07 15.06 -6.30
CA LYS A 180 -39.39 14.36 -7.55
C LYS A 180 -38.92 15.25 -8.70
N GLY A 181 -37.65 15.06 -9.09
CA GLY A 181 -36.95 15.84 -10.10
C GLY A 181 -37.86 16.49 -11.13
N GLY A 182 -37.98 17.81 -11.04
CA GLY A 182 -38.62 18.67 -12.03
C GLY A 182 -37.74 18.90 -13.25
N ARG A 183 -37.12 17.86 -13.83
CA ARG A 183 -36.57 17.93 -15.19
C ARG A 183 -37.66 17.51 -16.19
N GLY A 184 -38.66 18.37 -16.34
CA GLY A 184 -39.75 18.15 -17.28
C GLY A 184 -40.52 19.44 -17.53
N GLY A 185 -39.87 20.48 -18.05
CA GLY A 185 -40.62 21.65 -18.50
C GLY A 185 -39.82 22.89 -18.93
N GLN A 186 -38.60 23.11 -18.43
CA GLN A 186 -37.92 24.39 -18.63
C GLN A 186 -36.69 24.38 -19.55
N TRP A 187 -36.29 23.21 -20.07
CA TRP A 187 -35.23 23.13 -21.09
C TRP A 187 -35.74 23.19 -22.54
N ASN A 188 -37.07 23.10 -22.77
CA ASN A 188 -37.62 23.13 -24.13
C ASN A 188 -37.90 24.55 -24.65
N GLN A 189 -37.69 25.60 -23.84
CA GLN A 189 -37.92 26.99 -24.26
C GLN A 189 -36.65 27.68 -24.78
N TYR A 190 -35.49 27.06 -24.65
CA TYR A 190 -34.22 27.57 -25.20
C TYR A 190 -33.78 26.90 -26.52
N SER A 191 -34.59 25.99 -27.08
CA SER A 191 -34.25 25.28 -28.34
C SER A 191 -35.03 25.76 -29.58
N LEU A 192 -35.81 26.85 -29.49
CA LEU A 192 -36.57 27.39 -30.63
C LEU A 192 -36.37 28.90 -30.85
N ALA A 193 -35.16 29.41 -30.64
CA ALA A 193 -34.78 30.71 -31.19
C ALA A 193 -33.34 30.71 -31.69
N SER A 194 -33.24 30.63 -33.02
CA SER A 194 -32.09 30.82 -33.93
C SER A 194 -31.15 29.64 -34.13
#